data_AF-A0A359KLF7-F1
#
_entry.id   AF-A0A359KLF7-F1
#
_cell.length_a   1.000
_cell.length_b   1.000
_cell.length_c   1.000
_cell.angle_alpha   90.00
_cell.angle_beta   90.00
_cell.angle_gamma   90.00
#
_symmetry.space_group_name_H-M   'P 1'
#
loop_
_entity.id
_entity.type
_entity.pdbx_description
1 polymer ?
#
loop_
_entity_poly.entity_id
_entity_poly.type
_entity_poly.pdbx_seq_one_letter_code
_entity_poly.pdbx_strand_id
1 'polypeptide(L)'
;LYLTRYRRWSSPLFLAGESYGTLRAAGLAGHLVERGIALNGISLISAVLSYATLDMWAIGLNDLPYSLFLPSFAATAWYHKRLSDAHQSRDLTDFLAEVEEYATGDYLLAL
;
A
#
# COMPACT_ATOMS: atom_id res chain seq x y z
N LEU A 1 1.92 31.28 -9.60
CA LEU A 1 2.74 30.28 -8.87
C LEU A 1 2.72 30.56 -7.37
N TYR A 2 2.39 29.57 -6.53
CA TYR A 2 2.33 29.70 -5.06
C TYR A 2 3.66 30.14 -4.44
N LEU A 3 4.77 29.50 -4.83
CA LEU A 3 6.11 29.79 -4.30
C LEU A 3 6.52 31.25 -4.50
N THR A 4 6.26 31.82 -5.68
CA THR A 4 6.53 33.25 -5.96
C THR A 4 5.64 34.17 -5.12
N ARG A 5 4.33 33.90 -5.07
CA ARG A 5 3.37 34.73 -4.34
C ARG A 5 3.72 34.83 -2.85
N TYR A 6 4.12 33.71 -2.26
CA TYR A 6 4.41 33.62 -0.83
C TYR A 6 5.91 33.68 -0.49
N ARG A 7 6.77 33.97 -1.48
CA ARG A 7 8.24 34.07 -1.34
C ARG A 7 8.86 32.83 -0.67
N ARG A 8 8.46 31.63 -1.13
CA ARG A 8 8.84 30.34 -0.55
C ARG A 8 9.92 29.57 -1.33
N TRP A 9 10.58 30.20 -2.30
CA TRP A 9 11.61 29.53 -3.11
C TRP A 9 12.81 28.99 -2.30
N SER A 10 13.12 29.60 -1.15
CA SER A 10 14.18 29.13 -0.24
C SER A 10 13.67 28.23 0.90
N SER A 11 12.35 28.01 0.98
CA SER A 11 11.78 27.19 2.03
C SER A 11 12.03 25.71 1.74
N PRO A 12 12.24 24.87 2.75
CA PRO A 12 12.25 23.43 2.53
C PRO A 12 10.85 22.98 2.09
N LEU A 13 10.79 22.19 1.02
CA LEU A 13 9.56 21.72 0.39
C LEU A 13 9.41 20.21 0.61
N PHE A 14 8.31 19.81 1.23
CA PHE A 14 7.97 18.40 1.44
C PHE A 14 6.58 18.11 0.87
N LEU A 15 6.41 16.90 0.34
CA LEU A 15 5.08 16.35 0.04
C LEU A 15 4.79 15.19 0.98
N ALA A 16 3.55 15.09 1.42
CA ALA A 16 3.04 13.92 2.10
C ALA A 16 1.77 13.46 1.39
N GLY A 17 1.64 12.15 1.21
CA GLY A 17 0.45 11.51 0.68
C GLY A 17 0.07 10.32 1.55
N GLU A 18 -1.23 10.06 1.66
CA GLU A 18 -1.77 8.88 2.34
C GLU A 18 -2.67 8.10 1.39
N SER A 19 -2.55 6.77 1.36
CA SER A 19 -3.38 5.90 0.51
C SER A 19 -3.34 6.38 -0.95
N TYR A 20 -4.45 6.68 -1.58
CA TYR A 20 -4.48 7.24 -2.94
C TYR A 20 -3.68 8.57 -3.08
N GLY A 21 -3.52 9.31 -1.97
CA GLY A 21 -2.65 10.47 -1.88
C GLY A 21 -1.18 10.16 -2.15
N THR A 22 -0.69 8.93 -1.92
CA THR A 22 0.70 8.56 -2.24
C THR A 22 0.94 8.52 -3.75
N LEU A 23 -0.01 7.99 -4.52
CA LEU A 23 0.04 7.99 -5.97
C LEU A 23 0.11 9.42 -6.51
N ARG A 24 -0.73 10.30 -5.95
CA ARG A 24 -0.74 11.73 -6.29
C ARG A 24 0.52 12.45 -5.85
N ALA A 25 1.04 12.17 -4.66
CA ALA A 25 2.27 12.78 -4.15
C ALA A 25 3.47 12.41 -5.04
N ALA A 26 3.58 11.14 -5.44
CA ALA A 26 4.62 10.68 -6.37
C ALA A 26 4.50 11.35 -7.75
N GLY A 27 3.30 11.38 -8.34
CA GLY A 27 3.07 12.04 -9.63
C GLY A 27 3.31 13.54 -9.58
N LEU A 28 2.87 14.21 -8.51
CA LEU A 28 3.09 15.64 -8.30
C LEU A 28 4.59 15.95 -8.12
N ALA A 29 5.33 15.12 -7.38
CA ALA A 29 6.77 15.31 -7.22
C ALA A 29 7.51 15.29 -8.56
N GLY A 30 7.22 14.31 -9.43
CA GLY A 30 7.78 14.27 -10.78
C GLY A 30 7.40 15.51 -11.59
N HIS A 31 6.12 15.86 -11.60
CA HIS A 31 5.59 17.04 -12.30
C HIS A 31 6.26 18.37 -11.87
N LEU A 32 6.55 18.51 -10.58
CA LEU A 32 7.21 19.68 -10.00
C LEU A 32 8.70 19.75 -10.35
N VAL A 33 9.40 18.62 -10.28
CA VAL A 33 10.83 18.53 -10.64
C VAL A 33 11.06 18.92 -12.10
N GLU A 34 10.21 18.43 -13.02
CA GLU A 34 10.26 18.83 -14.44
C GLU A 34 10.08 20.34 -14.67
N ARG A 35 9.52 21.05 -13.69
CA ARG A 35 9.27 22.49 -13.73
C ARG A 35 10.26 23.28 -12.86
N GLY A 36 11.36 22.65 -12.45
CA GLY A 36 12.42 23.29 -11.67
C GLY A 36 12.07 23.48 -10.18
N ILE A 37 11.07 22.76 -9.67
CA ILE A 37 10.70 22.77 -8.24
C ILE A 37 11.15 21.44 -7.63
N ALA A 38 12.35 21.43 -7.06
CA ALA A 38 12.87 20.26 -6.34
C ALA A 38 12.30 20.20 -4.91
N LEU A 39 11.97 19.00 -4.46
CA LEU A 39 11.52 18.72 -3.09
C LEU A 39 12.68 18.28 -2.22
N ASN A 40 12.62 18.61 -0.93
CA ASN A 40 13.54 18.11 0.10
C ASN A 40 13.17 16.71 0.59
N GLY A 41 11.94 16.25 0.33
CA GLY A 41 11.52 14.90 0.66
C GLY A 41 10.05 14.63 0.34
N ILE A 42 9.70 13.35 0.32
CA ILE A 42 8.34 12.85 0.11
C ILE A 42 8.05 11.80 1.18
N SER A 43 6.92 11.91 1.86
CA SER A 43 6.42 10.90 2.80
C SER A 43 5.21 10.19 2.19
N LEU A 44 5.27 8.86 2.13
CA LEU A 44 4.22 8.02 1.55
C LEU A 44 3.67 7.11 2.64
N ILE A 45 2.45 7.41 3.09
CA ILE A 45 1.80 6.74 4.21
C ILE A 45 0.78 5.74 3.65
N SER A 46 0.87 4.47 4.03
CA SER A 46 -0.02 3.41 3.53
C SER A 46 -0.05 3.39 2.00
N ALA A 47 1.14 3.26 1.38
CA ALA A 47 1.35 3.63 0.00
C ALA A 47 0.67 2.71 -1.01
N VAL A 48 -0.01 3.34 -1.96
CA VAL A 48 -0.47 2.76 -3.21
C VAL A 48 0.34 3.40 -4.33
N LEU A 49 1.30 2.66 -4.89
CA LEU A 49 2.15 3.12 -6.00
C LEU A 49 1.82 2.42 -7.33
N SER A 50 1.11 1.30 -7.27
CA SER A 50 0.59 0.59 -8.43
C SER A 50 -0.85 0.20 -8.17
N TYR A 51 -1.75 0.49 -9.11
CA TYR A 51 -3.14 0.04 -8.98
C TYR A 51 -3.27 -1.48 -9.15
N ALA A 52 -2.31 -2.12 -9.80
CA ALA A 52 -2.24 -3.56 -9.96
C ALA A 52 -2.07 -4.31 -8.62
N THR A 53 -1.79 -3.63 -7.50
CA THR A 53 -1.79 -4.28 -6.18
C THR A 53 -3.18 -4.29 -5.53
N LEU A 54 -4.16 -3.57 -6.09
CA LEU A 54 -5.50 -3.37 -5.51
C LEU A 54 -6.64 -3.88 -6.39
N ASP A 55 -6.37 -4.10 -7.68
CA ASP A 55 -7.40 -4.44 -8.66
C ASP A 55 -7.86 -5.90 -8.54
N MET A 56 -8.85 -6.14 -7.68
CA MET A 56 -9.52 -7.45 -7.51
C MET A 56 -10.42 -7.83 -8.68
N TRP A 57 -10.66 -6.91 -9.64
CA TRP A 57 -11.66 -7.04 -10.70
C TRP A 57 -11.04 -7.45 -12.04
N ALA A 58 -9.70 -7.40 -12.16
CA ALA A 58 -8.93 -7.85 -13.31
C ALA A 58 -8.74 -9.38 -13.35
N ILE A 59 -9.84 -10.13 -13.24
CA ILE A 59 -9.85 -11.61 -13.16
C ILE A 59 -9.13 -12.21 -14.38
N GLY A 60 -8.13 -13.06 -14.13
CA GLY A 60 -7.36 -13.76 -15.16
C GLY A 60 -6.28 -12.91 -15.85
N LEU A 61 -6.04 -11.69 -15.39
CA LEU A 61 -4.98 -10.81 -15.90
C LEU A 61 -3.93 -10.48 -14.84
N ASN A 62 -4.30 -10.51 -13.56
CA ASN A 62 -3.42 -10.10 -12.47
C ASN A 62 -3.83 -10.75 -11.15
N ASP A 63 -3.02 -11.70 -10.69
CA ASP A 63 -3.31 -12.47 -9.49
C ASP A 63 -2.71 -11.89 -8.20
N LEU A 64 -1.79 -10.93 -8.35
CA LEU A 64 -1.07 -10.30 -7.24
C LEU A 64 -2.01 -9.75 -6.14
N PRO A 65 -3.12 -9.07 -6.47
CA PRO A 65 -4.04 -8.57 -5.45
C PRO A 65 -4.56 -9.69 -4.52
N TYR A 66 -4.89 -10.89 -5.03
CA TYR A 66 -5.44 -11.97 -4.20
C TYR A 66 -4.49 -12.39 -3.09
N SER A 67 -3.20 -12.54 -3.42
CA SER A 67 -2.14 -12.83 -2.44
C SER A 67 -2.01 -11.71 -1.42
N LEU A 68 -1.98 -10.43 -1.86
CA LEU A 68 -1.79 -9.28 -0.97
C LEU A 68 -2.96 -9.05 0.00
N PHE A 69 -4.19 -9.39 -0.38
CA PHE A 69 -5.36 -9.22 0.50
C PHE A 69 -5.54 -10.35 1.51
N LEU A 70 -5.01 -11.56 1.25
CA LEU A 70 -5.27 -12.75 2.06
C LEU A 70 -4.92 -12.56 3.56
N PRO A 71 -3.76 -12.01 3.95
CA PRO A 71 -3.44 -11.77 5.36
C PRO A 71 -4.44 -10.83 6.05
N SER A 72 -4.92 -9.80 5.35
CA SER A 72 -5.92 -8.86 5.90
C SER A 72 -7.27 -9.54 6.13
N PHE A 73 -7.70 -10.42 5.22
CA PHE A 73 -8.90 -11.21 5.40
C PHE A 73 -8.74 -12.21 6.55
N ALA A 74 -7.59 -12.86 6.68
CA ALA A 74 -7.29 -13.78 7.77
C ALA A 74 -7.30 -13.07 9.14
N ALA A 75 -6.68 -11.89 9.24
CA ALA A 75 -6.72 -11.05 10.44
C ALA A 75 -8.16 -10.67 10.81
N THR A 76 -8.96 -10.29 9.82
CA THR A 76 -10.38 -9.95 9.98
C THR A 76 -11.18 -11.15 10.49
N ALA A 77 -10.97 -12.34 9.91
CA ALA A 77 -11.61 -13.58 10.35
C ALA A 77 -11.19 -13.96 11.79
N TRP A 78 -9.92 -13.82 12.15
CA TRP A 78 -9.40 -14.07 13.49
C TRP A 78 -10.05 -13.14 14.53
N TYR A 79 -10.17 -11.85 14.21
CA TYR A 79 -10.80 -10.85 15.08
C TYR A 79 -12.28 -11.17 15.31
N HIS A 80 -13.00 -11.57 14.27
CA HIS A 80 -14.43 -11.87 14.33
C HIS A 80 -14.78 -13.30 14.77
N LYS A 81 -13.80 -14.09 15.21
CA LYS A 81 -14.00 -15.48 15.64
C LYS A 81 -14.61 -16.37 14.55
N ARG A 82 -14.12 -16.23 13.31
CA ARG A 82 -14.60 -16.94 12.12
C ARG A 82 -13.63 -18.00 11.60
N LEU A 83 -12.56 -18.30 12.32
CA LEU A 83 -11.61 -19.35 11.99
C LEU A 83 -12.04 -20.69 12.62
N SER A 84 -11.45 -21.80 12.15
CA SER A 84 -11.54 -23.09 12.83
C SER A 84 -10.88 -23.03 14.20
N ASP A 85 -11.30 -23.88 15.14
CA ASP A 85 -10.76 -23.89 16.51
C ASP A 85 -9.22 -23.98 16.53
N ALA A 86 -8.65 -24.81 15.67
CA ALA A 86 -7.19 -24.99 15.54
C ALA A 86 -6.44 -23.70 15.19
N HIS A 87 -7.03 -22.83 14.38
CA HIS A 87 -6.43 -21.53 14.02
C HIS A 87 -6.87 -20.42 14.98
N GLN A 88 -8.09 -20.52 15.51
CA GLN A 88 -8.68 -19.50 16.36
C GLN A 88 -8.01 -19.40 17.73
N SER A 89 -7.45 -20.51 18.23
CA SER A 89 -6.71 -20.57 19.49
C SER A 89 -5.27 -20.07 19.38
N ARG A 90 -4.77 -19.75 18.18
CA ARG A 90 -3.40 -19.28 17.96
C ARG A 90 -3.27 -17.79 18.26
N ASP A 91 -2.06 -17.41 18.66
CA ASP A 91 -1.68 -15.99 18.71
C ASP A 91 -1.81 -15.38 17.31
N LEU A 92 -2.28 -14.12 17.24
CA LEU A 92 -2.54 -13.45 15.98
C LEU A 92 -1.26 -13.25 15.16
N THR A 93 -0.14 -12.91 15.81
CA THR A 93 1.12 -12.66 15.12
C THR A 93 1.67 -13.94 14.51
N ASP A 94 1.68 -15.04 15.25
CA ASP A 94 2.14 -16.34 14.74
C ASP A 94 1.24 -16.89 13.64
N PHE A 95 -0.08 -16.68 13.75
CA PHE A 95 -1.03 -17.06 12.71
C PHE A 95 -0.82 -16.23 11.43
N LEU A 96 -0.66 -14.91 11.54
CA LEU A 96 -0.46 -14.06 10.37
C LEU A 96 0.87 -14.30 9.66
N ALA A 97 1.95 -14.62 10.39
CA ALA A 97 3.22 -14.98 9.78
C ALA A 97 3.08 -16.20 8.84
N GLU A 98 2.35 -17.23 9.27
CA GLU A 98 2.07 -18.40 8.43
C GLU A 98 1.16 -18.05 7.24
N VAL A 99 0.15 -17.20 7.44
CA VAL A 99 -0.72 -16.76 6.35
C VAL A 99 0.06 -15.95 5.32
N GLU A 100 1.01 -15.11 5.72
CA GLU A 100 1.88 -14.35 4.82
C GLU A 100 2.80 -15.28 4.02
N GLU A 101 3.39 -16.29 4.66
CA GLU A 101 4.20 -17.30 3.98
C GLU A 101 3.37 -18.11 2.97
N TYR A 102 2.18 -18.58 3.38
CA TYR A 102 1.25 -19.27 2.49
C TYR A 102 0.79 -18.39 1.33
N ALA A 103 0.43 -17.13 1.61
CA ALA A 103 -0.05 -16.17 0.62
C ALA A 103 0.99 -15.88 -0.46
N THR A 104 2.25 -15.74 -0.08
CA THR A 104 3.36 -15.41 -0.98
C THR A 104 4.02 -16.64 -1.63
N GLY A 105 3.77 -17.84 -1.09
CA GLY A 105 4.21 -19.12 -1.62
C GLY A 105 3.09 -19.89 -2.33
N ASP A 106 2.65 -20.99 -1.70
CA ASP A 106 1.75 -21.98 -2.29
C ASP A 106 0.46 -21.39 -2.87
N TYR A 107 -0.13 -20.39 -2.21
CA TYR A 107 -1.35 -19.74 -2.70
C TYR A 107 -1.11 -19.02 -4.02
N LEU A 108 -0.06 -18.18 -4.09
CA LEU A 108 0.27 -17.42 -5.29
C LEU A 108 0.69 -18.34 -6.44
N LEU A 109 1.36 -19.46 -6.16
CA LEU A 109 1.75 -20.45 -7.17
C LEU A 109 0.56 -21.23 -7.76
N ALA A 110 -0.57 -21.26 -7.05
CA ALA A 110 -1.75 -22.02 -7.45
C ALA A 110 -2.81 -21.18 -8.19
N LEU A 111 -2.67 -19.85 -8.23
CA LEU A 111 -3.53 -18.93 -8.99
C LEU A 111 -3.14 -18.93 -10.48
#